data_AF-A0A4Q3WZG9-F1
#
_entry.id   AF-A0A4Q3WZG9-F1
#
_cell.length_a   1.000
_cell.length_b   1.000
_cell.length_c   1.000
_cell.angle_alpha   90.00
_cell.angle_beta   90.00
_cell.angle_gamma   90.00
#
_symmetry.space_group_name_H-M   'P 1'
#
loop_
_entity.id
_entity.type
_entity.pdbx_description
1 polymer ?
#
loop_
_entity_poly.entity_id
_entity_poly.type
_entity_poly.pdbx_seq_one_letter_code
_entity_poly.pdbx_strand_id
1 'polypeptide(L)'
;MIEFENLWRQRYGSCAPVGYMLRAFAPQRWVRIHTLPGSKRYPDTPDEMEVILGRHNSILQREIGVNEACYLLVAGYEQIDVTALPALEDVAGAEWQTVHFFVDEEADPTDWFFFVTKLHFEVDALNQLLKKVIDASVGNVMVVSFERDFAYHPYDGGADIFVDESQVEPVRQRYKEWKPLWPMPGSRPSTQALSQTFGNPATFQLVLKEVEAAKGAFFGRVKMVVDNYEMGNDLLAPVFPFIQHIEGFLKLQAKWHETMPPWDEDFEPEFFRVMLSYFGTFYDDFFGFRTLPPGQKLPEAMAESCILSPGPGEFFDGWDLVALRGERAVRLIVRKGEELEAFTLPWDELEATLRDCVDWYYALEAF
;
A
#
# COMPACT_ATOMS: atom_id res chain seq x y z
N MET A 1 26.95 10.84 -16.97
CA MET A 1 25.86 9.86 -16.76
C MET A 1 26.51 8.58 -16.28
N ILE A 2 26.09 8.07 -15.12
CA ILE A 2 26.63 6.85 -14.50
C ILE A 2 26.29 5.64 -15.40
N GLU A 3 27.12 4.57 -15.37
CA GLU A 3 26.91 3.36 -16.17
C GLU A 3 25.48 2.81 -16.02
N PHE A 4 25.01 2.68 -14.76
CA PHE A 4 23.65 2.26 -14.45
C PHE A 4 22.59 3.12 -15.16
N GLU A 5 22.69 4.44 -15.05
CA GLU A 5 21.67 5.36 -15.60
C GLU A 5 21.58 5.24 -17.13
N ASN A 6 22.71 5.07 -17.82
CA ASN A 6 22.72 4.82 -19.26
C ASN A 6 21.99 3.52 -19.61
N LEU A 7 22.31 2.42 -18.92
CA LEU A 7 21.70 1.11 -19.15
C LEU A 7 20.20 1.13 -18.84
N TRP A 8 19.82 1.80 -17.74
CA TRP A 8 18.43 1.97 -17.34
C TRP A 8 17.64 2.73 -18.39
N ARG A 9 18.13 3.89 -18.84
CA ARG A 9 17.45 4.70 -19.86
C ARG A 9 17.31 3.98 -21.20
N GLN A 10 18.27 3.14 -21.57
CA GLN A 10 18.17 2.31 -22.77
C GLN A 10 17.04 1.27 -22.68
N ARG A 11 16.76 0.74 -21.48
CA ARG A 11 15.76 -0.32 -21.27
C ARG A 11 14.37 0.20 -20.91
N TYR A 12 14.30 1.19 -20.03
CA TYR A 12 13.06 1.70 -19.41
C TYR A 12 12.80 3.19 -19.71
N GLY A 13 13.60 3.82 -20.57
CA GLY A 13 13.39 5.21 -20.98
C GLY A 13 13.54 6.20 -19.82
N SER A 14 12.55 7.07 -19.64
CA SER A 14 12.50 8.04 -18.54
C SER A 14 11.79 7.53 -17.28
N CYS A 15 11.27 6.30 -17.28
CA CYS A 15 10.61 5.73 -16.11
C CYS A 15 11.61 5.57 -14.96
N ALA A 16 11.28 6.06 -13.77
CA ALA A 16 12.13 5.88 -12.59
C ALA A 16 12.11 4.40 -12.13
N PRO A 17 13.20 3.89 -11.51
CA PRO A 17 13.28 2.53 -10.97
C PRO A 17 12.45 2.35 -9.69
N VAL A 18 11.16 2.65 -9.77
CA VAL A 18 10.17 2.50 -8.70
C VAL A 18 9.16 1.44 -9.12
N GLY A 19 8.89 0.47 -8.25
CA GLY A 19 8.08 -0.70 -8.56
C GLY A 19 6.72 -0.36 -9.17
N TYR A 20 5.96 0.54 -8.54
CA TYR A 20 4.63 0.91 -9.04
C TYR A 20 4.68 1.69 -10.36
N MET A 21 5.69 2.53 -10.57
CA MET A 21 5.87 3.25 -11.82
C MET A 21 6.20 2.29 -12.97
N LEU A 22 7.06 1.30 -12.73
CA LEU A 22 7.38 0.27 -13.72
C LEU A 22 6.16 -0.58 -14.08
N ARG A 23 5.30 -0.92 -13.11
CA ARG A 23 4.04 -1.62 -13.38
C ARG A 23 3.13 -0.81 -14.31
N ALA A 24 3.03 0.50 -14.07
CA ALA A 24 2.22 1.38 -14.90
C ALA A 24 2.84 1.62 -16.29
N PHE A 25 4.17 1.72 -16.36
CA PHE A 25 4.92 1.99 -17.59
C PHE A 25 5.04 0.77 -18.51
N ALA A 26 5.29 -0.42 -17.94
CA ALA A 26 5.52 -1.65 -18.68
C ALA A 26 4.73 -2.85 -18.09
N PRO A 27 3.38 -2.77 -18.03
CA PRO A 27 2.55 -3.84 -17.45
C PRO A 27 2.71 -5.18 -18.17
N GLN A 28 3.01 -5.16 -19.47
CA GLN A 28 3.20 -6.34 -20.29
C GLN A 28 4.51 -7.10 -20.00
N ARG A 29 5.41 -6.52 -19.20
CA ARG A 29 6.69 -7.10 -18.77
C ARG A 29 6.64 -7.68 -17.36
N TRP A 30 5.51 -7.57 -16.69
CA TRP A 30 5.40 -7.71 -15.25
C TRP A 30 4.77 -9.05 -14.80
N VAL A 31 5.38 -9.62 -13.77
CA VAL A 31 4.91 -10.77 -13.01
C VAL A 31 5.02 -10.44 -11.53
N ARG A 32 4.02 -10.79 -10.72
CA ARG A 32 4.14 -10.70 -9.27
C ARG A 32 3.87 -12.03 -8.60
N ILE A 33 4.51 -12.16 -7.46
CA ILE A 33 4.60 -13.37 -6.67
C ILE A 33 4.48 -13.03 -5.19
N HIS A 34 3.99 -13.98 -4.42
CA HIS A 34 3.87 -13.91 -2.96
C HIS A 34 4.80 -14.93 -2.31
N THR A 35 5.45 -14.51 -1.24
CA THR A 35 6.50 -15.30 -0.58
C THR A 35 5.94 -16.31 0.41
N LEU A 36 4.75 -16.08 0.98
CA LEU A 36 4.06 -17.07 1.80
C LEU A 36 2.85 -17.71 1.10
N PRO A 37 2.53 -18.98 1.42
CA PRO A 37 1.28 -19.62 1.00
C PRO A 37 0.07 -18.86 1.50
N GLY A 38 -1.07 -19.06 0.82
CA GLY A 38 -2.28 -18.34 1.19
C GLY A 38 -2.15 -16.84 0.96
N SER A 39 -1.07 -16.41 0.28
CA SER A 39 -0.84 -15.01 -0.02
C SER A 39 -0.69 -14.13 1.24
N LYS A 40 -0.32 -14.77 2.36
CA LYS A 40 0.04 -14.12 3.62
C LYS A 40 1.21 -13.15 3.40
N ARG A 41 1.13 -11.98 4.04
CA ARG A 41 2.09 -10.88 3.85
C ARG A 41 3.28 -11.00 4.79
N TYR A 42 3.02 -11.03 6.09
CA TYR A 42 4.07 -11.00 7.11
C TYR A 42 4.27 -12.38 7.74
N PRO A 43 5.51 -12.77 8.10
CA PRO A 43 5.76 -13.98 8.87
C PRO A 43 5.35 -13.79 10.34
N ASP A 44 4.68 -14.79 10.90
CA ASP A 44 4.37 -14.87 12.33
C ASP A 44 5.41 -15.72 13.09
N THR A 45 6.21 -16.49 12.36
CA THR A 45 7.18 -17.44 12.92
C THR A 45 8.56 -17.34 12.23
N PRO A 46 9.65 -17.76 12.91
CA PRO A 46 10.96 -17.85 12.28
C PRO A 46 10.98 -18.77 11.05
N ASP A 47 10.26 -19.89 11.07
CA ASP A 47 10.18 -20.83 9.95
C ASP A 47 9.54 -20.17 8.72
N GLU A 48 8.52 -19.33 8.91
CA GLU A 48 7.93 -18.56 7.81
C GLU A 48 8.90 -17.50 7.26
N MET A 49 9.71 -16.88 8.11
CA MET A 49 10.78 -15.98 7.66
C MET A 49 11.82 -16.72 6.81
N GLU A 50 12.21 -17.93 7.19
CA GLU A 50 13.12 -18.77 6.40
C GLU A 50 12.51 -19.15 5.04
N VAL A 51 11.21 -19.45 4.99
CA VAL A 51 10.49 -19.69 3.72
C VAL A 51 10.54 -18.45 2.82
N ILE A 52 10.27 -17.26 3.37
CA ILE A 52 10.28 -16.01 2.61
C ILE A 52 11.68 -15.77 2.00
N LEU A 53 12.72 -15.82 2.83
CA LEU A 53 14.11 -15.62 2.40
C LEU A 53 14.54 -16.68 1.38
N GLY A 54 14.16 -17.94 1.60
CA GLY A 54 14.43 -19.03 0.66
C GLY A 54 13.82 -18.79 -0.72
N ARG A 55 12.59 -18.25 -0.79
CA ARG A 55 11.96 -17.92 -2.08
C ARG A 55 12.61 -16.74 -2.77
N HIS A 56 12.92 -15.65 -2.06
CA HIS A 56 13.65 -14.51 -2.63
C HIS A 56 14.99 -14.95 -3.24
N ASN A 57 15.79 -15.69 -2.47
CA ASN A 57 17.08 -16.19 -2.94
C ASN A 57 16.94 -17.15 -4.13
N SER A 58 15.93 -18.02 -4.12
CA SER A 58 15.68 -18.95 -5.24
C SER A 58 15.41 -18.22 -6.55
N ILE A 59 14.69 -17.09 -6.51
CA ILE A 59 14.38 -16.29 -7.70
C ILE A 59 15.63 -15.58 -8.18
N LEU A 60 16.31 -14.85 -7.28
CA LEU A 60 17.51 -14.11 -7.62
C LEU A 60 18.60 -15.04 -8.18
N GLN A 61 18.84 -16.18 -7.52
CA GLN A 61 19.77 -17.19 -7.99
C GLN A 61 19.41 -17.72 -9.38
N ARG A 62 18.12 -17.92 -9.65
CA ARG A 62 17.66 -18.50 -10.91
C ARG A 62 17.71 -17.52 -12.07
N GLU A 63 17.24 -16.29 -11.84
CA GLU A 63 17.06 -15.31 -12.92
C GLU A 63 18.32 -14.46 -13.15
N ILE A 64 19.15 -14.26 -12.13
CA ILE A 64 20.44 -13.55 -12.26
C ILE A 64 21.56 -14.56 -12.50
N GLY A 65 21.69 -15.54 -11.60
CA GLY A 65 22.80 -16.49 -11.54
C GLY A 65 23.79 -16.16 -10.41
N VAL A 66 24.42 -17.20 -9.83
CA VAL A 66 25.44 -17.03 -8.79
C VAL A 66 26.71 -16.45 -9.40
N ASN A 67 27.31 -15.49 -8.71
CA ASN A 67 28.50 -14.74 -9.11
C ASN A 67 28.33 -13.99 -10.45
N GLU A 68 27.09 -13.73 -10.85
CA GLU A 68 26.77 -12.87 -12.00
C GLU A 68 26.61 -11.43 -11.53
N ALA A 69 26.99 -10.48 -12.38
CA ALA A 69 26.89 -9.07 -12.06
C ALA A 69 25.43 -8.58 -12.05
N CYS A 70 25.07 -7.83 -11.01
CA CYS A 70 23.80 -7.12 -10.92
C CYS A 70 23.97 -5.76 -10.24
N TYR A 71 22.95 -4.92 -10.38
CA TYR A 71 22.84 -3.65 -9.68
C TYR A 71 21.83 -3.78 -8.55
N LEU A 72 22.20 -3.28 -7.38
CA LEU A 72 21.28 -3.08 -6.27
C LEU A 72 20.96 -1.59 -6.15
N LEU A 73 19.68 -1.30 -6.01
CA LEU A 73 19.14 0.03 -5.83
C LEU A 73 18.37 0.10 -4.53
N VAL A 74 18.55 1.20 -3.81
CA VAL A 74 17.73 1.61 -2.68
C VAL A 74 17.33 3.05 -2.90
N ALA A 75 16.03 3.36 -2.89
CA ALA A 75 15.59 4.75 -2.98
C ALA A 75 15.74 5.48 -1.64
N GLY A 76 16.07 6.75 -1.69
CA GLY A 76 15.93 7.70 -0.59
C GLY A 76 14.96 8.81 -0.97
N TYR A 77 14.19 9.27 0.00
CA TYR A 77 13.41 10.50 -0.10
C TYR A 77 14.33 11.67 0.27
N GLU A 78 14.40 12.71 -0.55
CA GLU A 78 15.32 13.85 -0.42
C GLU A 78 16.81 13.52 -0.65
N GLN A 79 17.67 14.55 -0.75
CA GLN A 79 19.14 14.39 -0.73
C GLN A 79 19.60 13.95 0.68
N ILE A 80 19.22 12.75 1.08
CA ILE A 80 19.73 12.13 2.30
C ILE A 80 21.18 11.71 2.05
N ASP A 81 22.02 11.91 3.06
CA ASP A 81 23.39 11.39 3.07
C ASP A 81 23.34 9.86 2.95
N VAL A 82 24.10 9.28 2.00
CA VAL A 82 24.26 7.83 1.80
C VAL A 82 24.51 7.12 3.14
N THR A 83 25.28 7.75 4.03
CA THR A 83 25.65 7.18 5.33
C THR A 83 24.49 7.13 6.34
N ALA A 84 23.39 7.84 6.07
CA ALA A 84 22.19 7.87 6.92
C ALA A 84 21.15 6.80 6.55
N LEU A 85 21.42 5.94 5.55
CA LEU A 85 20.55 4.83 5.19
C LEU A 85 21.04 3.52 5.83
N PRO A 86 20.37 3.02 6.89
CA PRO A 86 20.77 1.78 7.58
C PRO A 86 20.75 0.54 6.67
N ALA A 87 20.07 0.63 5.52
CA ALA A 87 20.03 -0.41 4.49
C ALA A 87 21.38 -0.62 3.79
N LEU A 88 22.24 0.40 3.74
CA LEU A 88 23.47 0.39 2.93
C LEU A 88 24.66 -0.23 3.67
N GLU A 89 24.61 -0.30 5.00
CA GLU A 89 25.62 -0.97 5.83
C GLU A 89 25.61 -2.50 5.67
N ASP A 90 24.45 -3.06 5.29
CA ASP A 90 24.26 -4.50 5.15
C ASP A 90 24.99 -5.08 3.93
N VAL A 91 25.43 -4.22 3.01
CA VAL A 91 26.14 -4.61 1.78
C VAL A 91 27.61 -4.20 1.92
N ALA A 92 28.36 -5.00 2.69
CA ALA A 92 29.74 -4.70 3.03
C ALA A 92 30.63 -4.51 1.78
N GLY A 93 31.39 -3.41 1.76
CA GLY A 93 32.33 -3.10 0.67
C GLY A 93 31.69 -2.57 -0.62
N ALA A 94 30.39 -2.29 -0.61
CA ALA A 94 29.71 -1.66 -1.75
C ALA A 94 30.20 -0.22 -1.97
N GLU A 95 30.57 0.08 -3.21
CA GLU A 95 30.78 1.44 -3.67
C GLU A 95 29.44 1.98 -4.20
N TRP A 96 28.83 2.87 -3.42
CA TRP A 96 27.52 3.45 -3.73
C TRP A 96 27.66 4.69 -4.62
N GLN A 97 26.76 4.82 -5.58
CA GLN A 97 26.62 5.96 -6.47
C GLN A 97 25.19 6.49 -6.39
N THR A 98 25.02 7.81 -6.44
CA THR A 98 23.68 8.42 -6.44
C THR A 98 23.23 8.70 -7.87
N VAL A 99 22.02 8.26 -8.20
CA VAL A 99 21.34 8.54 -9.47
C VAL A 99 20.05 9.28 -9.16
N HIS A 100 19.75 10.30 -9.96
CA HIS A 100 18.59 11.17 -9.77
C HIS A 100 17.60 11.00 -10.92
N PHE A 101 16.31 10.91 -10.58
CA PHE A 101 15.21 10.93 -11.53
C PHE A 101 14.20 11.99 -11.08
N PHE A 102 13.86 12.89 -12.00
CA PHE A 102 12.72 13.78 -11.84
C PHE A 102 11.46 13.09 -12.37
N VAL A 103 10.43 12.99 -11.54
CA VAL A 103 9.14 12.42 -11.93
C VAL A 103 8.10 13.52 -11.89
N ASP A 104 7.55 13.83 -13.07
CA ASP A 104 6.46 14.78 -13.24
C ASP A 104 5.13 14.07 -12.95
N GLU A 105 4.76 14.01 -11.67
CA GLU A 105 3.44 13.55 -11.25
C GLU A 105 2.47 14.73 -11.30
N GLU A 106 1.28 14.54 -11.91
CA GLU A 106 0.32 15.62 -12.22
C GLU A 106 -0.09 16.47 -10.99
N ALA A 107 0.01 15.91 -9.78
CA ALA A 107 -0.35 16.57 -8.53
C ALA A 107 0.86 17.13 -7.75
N ASP A 108 2.02 16.48 -7.81
CA ASP A 108 3.23 16.92 -7.09
C ASP A 108 4.52 16.36 -7.73
N PRO A 109 5.27 17.16 -8.51
CA PRO A 109 6.51 16.70 -9.11
C PRO A 109 7.52 16.31 -8.03
N THR A 110 8.00 15.07 -8.09
CA THR A 110 8.82 14.48 -7.03
C THR A 110 10.22 14.13 -7.53
N ASP A 111 11.23 14.57 -6.79
CA ASP A 111 12.62 14.19 -6.99
C ASP A 111 12.93 12.85 -6.31
N TRP A 112 13.33 11.86 -7.12
CA TRP A 112 13.76 10.55 -6.63
C TRP A 112 15.27 10.41 -6.66
N PHE A 113 15.86 10.06 -5.51
CA PHE A 113 17.28 9.74 -5.40
C PHE A 113 17.45 8.23 -5.16
N PHE A 114 18.30 7.60 -5.97
CA PHE A 114 18.62 6.18 -5.85
C PHE A 114 20.08 6.00 -5.52
N PHE A 115 20.35 5.23 -4.48
CA PHE A 115 21.68 4.73 -4.16
C PHE A 115 21.86 3.41 -4.87
N VAL A 116 22.83 3.39 -5.77
CA VAL A 116 23.08 2.28 -6.69
C VAL A 116 24.48 1.74 -6.45
N THR A 117 24.59 0.42 -6.34
CA THR A 117 25.89 -0.25 -6.34
C THR A 117 25.87 -1.45 -7.29
N LYS A 118 27.03 -1.77 -7.86
CA LYS A 118 27.22 -2.97 -8.68
C LYS A 118 27.86 -4.04 -7.81
N LEU A 119 27.27 -5.22 -7.80
CA LEU A 119 27.75 -6.37 -7.03
C LEU A 119 27.66 -7.65 -7.85
N HIS A 120 28.36 -8.68 -7.39
CA HIS A 120 28.17 -10.05 -7.89
C HIS A 120 27.20 -10.75 -6.95
N PHE A 121 26.12 -11.33 -7.50
CA PHE A 121 25.09 -11.94 -6.67
C PHE A 121 25.61 -13.21 -6.01
N GLU A 122 25.51 -13.26 -4.69
CA GLU A 122 25.76 -14.48 -3.89
C GLU A 122 24.48 -14.84 -3.14
N VAL A 123 24.25 -16.15 -2.99
CA VAL A 123 23.10 -16.64 -2.23
C VAL A 123 23.20 -16.12 -0.79
N ASP A 124 22.07 -15.68 -0.24
CA ASP A 124 21.94 -15.12 1.11
C ASP A 124 22.60 -13.75 1.34
N ALA A 125 23.34 -13.21 0.37
CA ALA A 125 24.06 -11.94 0.53
C ALA A 125 23.13 -10.75 0.82
N LEU A 126 21.88 -10.83 0.39
CA LEU A 126 20.87 -9.78 0.58
C LEU A 126 19.92 -10.07 1.75
N ASN A 127 20.13 -11.12 2.56
CA ASN A 127 19.15 -11.53 3.57
C ASN A 127 18.86 -10.47 4.64
N GLN A 128 19.86 -9.68 5.05
CA GLN A 128 19.63 -8.62 6.05
C GLN A 128 18.78 -7.48 5.46
N LEU A 129 19.07 -7.08 4.22
CA LEU A 129 18.27 -6.10 3.50
C LEU A 129 16.84 -6.61 3.25
N LEU A 130 16.68 -7.88 2.83
CA LEU A 130 15.37 -8.47 2.60
C LEU A 130 14.52 -8.52 3.86
N LYS A 131 15.11 -8.80 5.04
CA LYS A 131 14.39 -8.72 6.33
C LYS A 131 13.83 -7.31 6.58
N LYS A 132 14.63 -6.28 6.30
CA LYS A 132 14.22 -4.88 6.40
C LYS A 132 13.12 -4.49 5.40
N VAL A 133 13.07 -5.14 4.23
CA VAL A 133 11.95 -4.99 3.30
C VAL A 133 10.69 -5.66 3.84
N ILE A 134 10.82 -6.85 4.45
CA ILE A 134 9.72 -7.64 4.99
C ILE A 134 9.04 -6.96 6.18
N ASP A 135 9.81 -6.31 7.05
CA ASP A 135 9.28 -5.55 8.19
C ASP A 135 8.93 -4.09 7.86
N ALA A 136 9.01 -3.72 6.58
CA ALA A 136 8.75 -2.37 6.05
C ALA A 136 9.67 -1.26 6.61
N SER A 137 10.81 -1.59 7.23
CA SER A 137 11.82 -0.60 7.63
C SER A 137 12.59 -0.02 6.45
N VAL A 138 12.61 -0.70 5.30
CA VAL A 138 13.21 -0.22 4.05
C VAL A 138 12.25 -0.47 2.87
N GLY A 139 11.92 0.60 2.14
CA GLY A 139 11.11 0.53 0.93
C GLY A 139 11.93 0.71 -0.35
N ASN A 140 11.28 0.53 -1.51
CA ASN A 140 11.82 0.89 -2.83
C ASN A 140 13.22 0.32 -3.13
N VAL A 141 13.42 -0.96 -2.78
CA VAL A 141 14.60 -1.73 -3.15
C VAL A 141 14.39 -2.34 -4.53
N MET A 142 15.44 -2.39 -5.35
CA MET A 142 15.42 -3.10 -6.63
C MET A 142 16.75 -3.80 -6.92
N VAL A 143 16.69 -5.01 -7.46
CA VAL A 143 17.84 -5.74 -8.00
C VAL A 143 17.67 -5.85 -9.51
N VAL A 144 18.68 -5.45 -10.27
CA VAL A 144 18.59 -5.36 -11.74
C VAL A 144 19.77 -6.07 -12.38
N SER A 145 19.48 -6.96 -13.32
CA SER A 145 20.47 -7.52 -14.24
C SER A 145 20.12 -7.11 -15.67
N PHE A 146 20.92 -6.20 -16.23
CA PHE A 146 20.73 -5.75 -17.61
C PHE A 146 21.07 -6.84 -18.64
N GLU A 147 22.05 -7.69 -18.33
CA GLU A 147 22.45 -8.82 -19.16
C GLU A 147 21.34 -9.87 -19.29
N ARG A 148 20.59 -10.10 -18.19
CA ARG A 148 19.47 -11.06 -18.15
C ARG A 148 18.12 -10.44 -18.51
N ASP A 149 18.08 -9.13 -18.78
CA ASP A 149 16.85 -8.35 -18.91
C ASP A 149 15.84 -8.62 -17.78
N PHE A 150 16.31 -8.46 -16.55
CA PHE A 150 15.59 -8.81 -15.33
C PHE A 150 15.68 -7.68 -14.32
N ALA A 151 14.54 -7.27 -13.76
CA ALA A 151 14.48 -6.42 -12.58
C ALA A 151 13.54 -7.03 -11.53
N TYR A 152 13.95 -6.91 -10.27
CA TYR A 152 13.31 -7.53 -9.13
C TYR A 152 13.07 -6.49 -8.04
N HIS A 153 11.82 -6.29 -7.68
CA HIS A 153 11.41 -5.35 -6.65
C HIS A 153 10.73 -6.13 -5.52
N PRO A 154 11.46 -6.49 -4.45
CA PRO A 154 10.86 -7.09 -3.28
C PRO A 154 10.02 -6.05 -2.53
N TYR A 155 8.94 -6.53 -1.93
CA TYR A 155 8.12 -5.80 -0.97
C TYR A 155 7.71 -6.76 0.15
N ASP A 156 7.09 -6.23 1.19
CA ASP A 156 6.86 -6.97 2.43
C ASP A 156 6.10 -8.31 2.32
N GLY A 157 5.20 -8.47 1.34
CA GLY A 157 4.48 -9.73 1.07
C GLY A 157 4.97 -10.56 -0.11
N GLY A 158 5.99 -10.12 -0.83
CA GLY A 158 6.29 -10.72 -2.13
C GLY A 158 7.31 -9.96 -2.96
N ALA A 159 7.15 -10.03 -4.27
CA ALA A 159 7.96 -9.26 -5.19
C ALA A 159 7.27 -9.03 -6.53
N ASP A 160 7.67 -7.94 -7.19
CA ASP A 160 7.44 -7.71 -8.61
C ASP A 160 8.69 -8.08 -9.40
N ILE A 161 8.47 -8.81 -10.48
CA ILE A 161 9.47 -9.24 -11.45
C ILE A 161 9.15 -8.56 -12.78
N PHE A 162 10.14 -7.90 -13.36
CA PHE A 162 10.07 -7.32 -14.70
C PHE A 162 11.06 -8.04 -15.61
N VAL A 163 10.57 -8.61 -16.69
CA VAL A 163 11.37 -9.36 -17.67
C VAL A 163 11.03 -8.91 -19.09
N ASP A 164 11.77 -9.39 -20.08
CA ASP A 164 11.33 -9.28 -21.47
C ASP A 164 9.93 -9.87 -21.66
N GLU A 165 9.12 -9.30 -22.55
CA GLU A 165 7.73 -9.72 -22.79
C GLU A 165 7.63 -11.20 -23.15
N SER A 166 8.61 -11.75 -23.87
CA SER A 166 8.65 -13.17 -24.23
C SER A 166 8.87 -14.09 -23.04
N GLN A 167 9.41 -13.58 -21.93
CA GLN A 167 9.74 -14.35 -20.73
C GLN A 167 8.65 -14.30 -19.66
N VAL A 168 7.66 -13.40 -19.78
CA VAL A 168 6.59 -13.23 -18.79
C VAL A 168 5.85 -14.52 -18.52
N GLU A 169 5.37 -15.21 -19.55
CA GLU A 169 4.61 -16.45 -19.37
C GLU A 169 5.48 -17.62 -18.87
N PRO A 170 6.71 -17.84 -19.40
CA PRO A 170 7.66 -18.77 -18.78
C PRO A 170 7.92 -18.52 -17.30
N VAL A 171 8.08 -17.26 -16.88
CA VAL A 171 8.30 -16.88 -15.48
C VAL A 171 7.04 -17.14 -14.64
N ARG A 172 5.84 -16.78 -15.13
CA ARG A 172 4.56 -17.08 -14.47
C ARG A 172 4.37 -18.57 -14.23
N GLN A 173 4.66 -19.40 -15.24
CA GLN A 173 4.54 -20.85 -15.10
C GLN A 173 5.55 -21.42 -14.11
N ARG A 174 6.77 -20.87 -14.07
CA ARG A 174 7.83 -21.27 -13.14
C ARG A 174 7.45 -21.01 -11.69
N TYR A 175 6.83 -19.86 -11.42
CA TYR A 175 6.46 -19.42 -10.07
C TYR A 175 4.96 -19.53 -9.79
N LYS A 176 4.24 -20.39 -10.52
CA LYS A 176 2.78 -20.53 -10.41
C LYS A 176 2.29 -20.86 -9.01
N GLU A 177 3.08 -21.60 -8.22
CA GLU A 177 2.74 -21.96 -6.83
C GLU A 177 2.90 -20.79 -5.87
N TRP A 178 3.60 -19.74 -6.29
CA TRP A 178 3.80 -18.50 -5.57
C TRP A 178 2.97 -17.38 -6.17
N LYS A 179 2.03 -17.72 -7.07
CA LYS A 179 1.10 -16.75 -7.61
C LYS A 179 0.31 -16.15 -6.44
N PRO A 180 0.11 -14.83 -6.43
CA PRO A 180 -0.89 -14.22 -5.57
C PRO A 180 -2.23 -14.96 -5.72
N LEU A 181 -2.95 -15.22 -4.63
CA LEU A 181 -4.28 -15.86 -4.71
C LEU A 181 -5.30 -14.96 -5.43
N TRP A 182 -5.02 -13.66 -5.49
CA TRP A 182 -5.79 -12.64 -6.18
C TRP A 182 -5.01 -12.19 -7.42
N PRO A 183 -5.58 -12.23 -8.63
CA PRO A 183 -4.87 -11.80 -9.82
C PRO A 183 -4.50 -10.34 -9.82
N MET A 184 -3.71 -10.07 -10.85
CA MET A 184 -2.85 -8.94 -10.95
C MET A 184 -3.62 -7.80 -11.61
N PRO A 185 -3.51 -6.56 -11.10
CA PRO A 185 -3.83 -5.39 -11.90
C PRO A 185 -3.14 -5.52 -13.28
N GLY A 186 -3.84 -5.29 -14.38
CA GLY A 186 -3.23 -5.31 -15.73
C GLY A 186 -3.34 -6.60 -16.55
N SER A 187 -3.99 -7.67 -16.06
CA SER A 187 -4.40 -8.80 -16.92
C SER A 187 -5.80 -8.65 -17.54
N ARG A 188 -6.54 -7.58 -17.24
CA ARG A 188 -7.91 -7.42 -17.73
C ARG A 188 -7.98 -6.88 -19.17
N PRO A 189 -8.79 -7.49 -20.05
CA PRO A 189 -9.27 -6.82 -21.25
C PRO A 189 -10.09 -5.59 -20.82
N SER A 190 -9.67 -4.39 -21.24
CA SER A 190 -10.47 -3.18 -21.06
C SER A 190 -11.81 -3.34 -21.76
N THR A 191 -12.93 -2.95 -21.12
CA THR A 191 -14.14 -2.29 -21.72
C THR A 191 -15.45 -2.36 -20.93
N GLN A 192 -15.54 -2.89 -19.70
CA GLN A 192 -16.77 -2.73 -18.89
C GLN A 192 -16.53 -1.87 -17.66
N ALA A 193 -17.19 -0.71 -17.59
CA ALA A 193 -17.25 0.11 -16.38
C ALA A 193 -17.92 -0.72 -15.26
N LEU A 194 -17.15 -1.12 -14.26
CA LEU A 194 -17.65 -1.86 -13.11
C LEU A 194 -18.20 -0.86 -12.08
N SER A 195 -19.51 -0.89 -11.85
CA SER A 195 -20.17 -0.21 -10.74
C SER A 195 -20.74 -1.26 -9.81
N GLN A 196 -20.32 -1.25 -8.55
CA GLN A 196 -20.85 -2.13 -7.52
C GLN A 196 -21.30 -1.34 -6.31
N THR A 197 -22.39 -1.80 -5.73
CA THR A 197 -23.00 -1.23 -4.54
C THR A 197 -23.09 -2.30 -3.47
N PHE A 198 -22.78 -1.92 -2.23
CA PHE A 198 -22.81 -2.76 -1.04
C PHE A 198 -23.68 -2.11 0.02
N GLY A 199 -24.44 -2.91 0.78
CA GLY A 199 -25.28 -2.40 1.86
C GLY A 199 -26.55 -1.70 1.39
N ASN A 200 -27.14 -0.91 2.29
CA ASN A 200 -28.46 -0.28 2.15
C ASN A 200 -28.36 1.23 2.41
N PRO A 201 -28.84 2.09 1.49
CA PRO A 201 -28.68 3.53 1.63
C PRO A 201 -29.47 4.12 2.81
N ALA A 202 -30.47 3.42 3.33
CA ALA A 202 -31.21 3.83 4.52
C ALA A 202 -30.43 3.64 5.83
N THR A 203 -29.30 2.94 5.80
CA THR A 203 -28.48 2.63 6.98
C THR A 203 -27.02 2.92 6.69
N PHE A 204 -26.35 2.08 5.90
CA PHE A 204 -25.02 2.32 5.36
C PHE A 204 -24.89 1.65 3.99
N GLN A 205 -24.49 2.42 2.99
CA GLN A 205 -24.20 1.94 1.65
C GLN A 205 -22.83 2.44 1.22
N LEU A 206 -22.09 1.55 0.55
CA LEU A 206 -20.84 1.87 -0.11
C LEU A 206 -21.00 1.61 -1.60
N VAL A 207 -20.62 2.58 -2.43
CA VAL A 207 -20.67 2.47 -3.89
C VAL A 207 -19.26 2.66 -4.42
N LEU A 208 -18.79 1.66 -5.18
CA LEU A 208 -17.54 1.70 -5.93
C LEU A 208 -17.86 1.76 -7.42
N LYS A 209 -17.42 2.83 -8.10
CA LYS A 209 -17.53 2.94 -9.56
C LYS A 209 -16.17 3.07 -10.19
N GLU A 210 -15.81 2.14 -11.07
CA GLU A 210 -14.68 2.28 -11.96
C GLU A 210 -14.96 3.42 -12.95
N VAL A 211 -14.04 4.38 -13.05
CA VAL A 211 -14.19 5.52 -13.96
C VAL A 211 -13.26 5.36 -15.16
N GLU A 212 -12.06 4.85 -14.95
CA GLU A 212 -11.10 4.61 -16.03
C GLU A 212 -10.03 3.60 -15.58
N ALA A 213 -9.76 2.59 -16.40
CA ALA A 213 -8.59 1.72 -16.23
C ALA A 213 -7.32 2.49 -16.66
N ALA A 214 -6.97 3.54 -15.93
CA ALA A 214 -5.74 4.26 -16.16
C ALA A 214 -4.56 3.38 -15.72
N LYS A 215 -3.81 2.84 -16.70
CA LYS A 215 -2.43 2.33 -16.53
C LYS A 215 -2.21 1.36 -15.36
N GLY A 216 -3.10 0.38 -15.19
CA GLY A 216 -2.88 -0.76 -14.27
C GLY A 216 -3.16 -0.47 -12.79
N ALA A 217 -3.88 0.59 -12.45
CA ALA A 217 -4.45 0.81 -11.11
C ALA A 217 -5.97 0.95 -11.20
N PHE A 218 -6.70 0.33 -10.26
CA PHE A 218 -8.16 0.47 -10.18
C PHE A 218 -8.49 1.83 -9.57
N PHE A 219 -8.77 2.80 -10.45
CA PHE A 219 -9.25 4.11 -10.08
C PHE A 219 -10.77 4.14 -10.09
N GLY A 220 -11.35 4.58 -8.99
CA GLY A 220 -12.80 4.58 -8.84
C GLY A 220 -13.31 5.70 -7.96
N ARG A 221 -14.62 5.91 -8.06
CA ARG A 221 -15.37 6.79 -7.19
C ARG A 221 -15.88 5.97 -6.03
N VAL A 222 -15.60 6.47 -4.83
CA VAL A 222 -16.12 5.91 -3.58
C VAL A 222 -17.21 6.85 -3.10
N LYS A 223 -18.42 6.34 -2.95
CA LYS A 223 -19.53 7.08 -2.35
C LYS A 223 -20.07 6.30 -1.16
N MET A 224 -20.25 7.00 -0.06
CA MET A 224 -20.88 6.46 1.14
C MET A 224 -22.24 7.12 1.33
N VAL A 225 -23.24 6.34 1.73
CA VAL A 225 -24.57 6.87 2.07
C VAL A 225 -24.94 6.33 3.44
N VAL A 226 -25.29 7.22 4.37
CA VAL A 226 -25.69 6.86 5.73
C VAL A 226 -26.99 7.56 6.06
N ASP A 227 -28.06 6.81 6.32
CA ASP A 227 -29.41 7.35 6.50
C ASP A 227 -29.82 8.36 5.39
N ASN A 228 -29.58 7.99 4.13
CA ASN A 228 -29.79 8.85 2.94
C ASN A 228 -28.92 10.12 2.87
N TYR A 229 -28.01 10.31 3.82
CA TYR A 229 -27.00 11.36 3.78
C TYR A 229 -25.83 10.89 2.92
N GLU A 230 -25.65 11.54 1.77
CA GLU A 230 -24.64 11.16 0.79
C GLU A 230 -23.31 11.87 1.04
N MET A 231 -22.24 11.09 1.13
CA MET A 231 -20.87 11.54 1.35
C MET A 231 -19.94 11.06 0.22
N GLY A 232 -18.92 11.88 -0.04
CA GLY A 232 -17.96 11.66 -1.11
C GLY A 232 -18.28 12.42 -2.38
N ASN A 233 -17.24 12.68 -3.17
CA ASN A 233 -17.38 13.25 -4.50
C ASN A 233 -17.07 12.17 -5.54
N ASP A 234 -17.43 12.49 -6.78
CA ASP A 234 -17.00 11.82 -8.00
C ASP A 234 -15.46 11.87 -8.24
N LEU A 235 -14.65 12.06 -7.18
CA LEU A 235 -13.19 12.11 -7.21
C LEU A 235 -12.61 10.75 -7.58
N LEU A 236 -11.64 10.79 -8.47
CA LEU A 236 -10.91 9.63 -8.95
C LEU A 236 -9.83 9.29 -7.92
N ALA A 237 -9.99 8.20 -7.18
CA ALA A 237 -8.99 7.79 -6.19
C ALA A 237 -8.58 6.32 -6.41
N PRO A 238 -7.35 5.95 -6.04
CA PRO A 238 -6.93 4.55 -6.12
C PRO A 238 -7.71 3.72 -5.11
N VAL A 239 -8.55 2.80 -5.58
CA VAL A 239 -9.45 2.01 -4.71
C VAL A 239 -8.66 1.03 -3.85
N PHE A 240 -7.49 0.57 -4.30
CA PHE A 240 -6.68 -0.38 -3.55
C PHE A 240 -6.26 0.13 -2.15
N PRO A 241 -5.64 1.32 -1.99
CA PRO A 241 -5.40 1.91 -0.68
C PRO A 241 -6.65 2.02 0.20
N PHE A 242 -7.80 2.37 -0.39
CA PHE A 242 -9.06 2.44 0.35
C PHE A 242 -9.50 1.05 0.87
N ILE A 243 -9.37 0.00 0.06
CA ILE A 243 -9.66 -1.38 0.47
C ILE A 243 -8.70 -1.84 1.57
N GLN A 244 -7.40 -1.53 1.46
CA GLN A 244 -6.42 -1.84 2.51
C GLN A 244 -6.74 -1.10 3.82
N HIS A 245 -7.20 0.14 3.74
CA HIS A 245 -7.66 0.91 4.90
C HIS A 245 -8.87 0.24 5.58
N ILE A 246 -9.87 -0.20 4.80
CA ILE A 246 -11.02 -0.95 5.33
C ILE A 246 -10.57 -2.25 6.02
N GLU A 247 -9.65 -3.01 5.41
CA GLU A 247 -9.13 -4.22 6.05
C GLU A 247 -8.42 -3.93 7.38
N GLY A 248 -7.59 -2.89 7.41
CA GLY A 248 -6.91 -2.43 8.61
C GLY A 248 -7.91 -2.06 9.70
N PHE A 249 -8.91 -1.25 9.35
CA PHE A 249 -10.01 -0.88 10.24
C PHE A 249 -10.72 -2.12 10.80
N LEU A 250 -11.13 -3.09 9.96
CA LEU A 250 -11.80 -4.31 10.41
C LEU A 250 -10.93 -5.15 11.36
N LYS A 251 -9.62 -5.24 11.11
CA LYS A 251 -8.68 -5.95 12.00
C LYS A 251 -8.53 -5.26 13.35
N LEU A 252 -8.45 -3.93 13.37
CA LEU A 252 -8.40 -3.15 14.61
C LEU A 252 -9.71 -3.28 15.39
N GLN A 253 -10.84 -3.23 14.70
CA GLN A 253 -12.15 -3.38 15.31
C GLN A 253 -12.37 -4.74 15.95
N ALA A 254 -11.79 -5.82 15.41
CA ALA A 254 -11.84 -7.15 16.04
C ALA A 254 -11.20 -7.17 17.44
N LYS A 255 -10.28 -6.25 17.74
CA LYS A 255 -9.61 -6.10 19.04
C LYS A 255 -10.21 -4.99 19.90
N TRP A 256 -11.29 -4.33 19.44
CA TRP A 256 -11.86 -3.14 20.07
C TRP A 256 -12.20 -3.34 21.55
N HIS A 257 -12.86 -4.44 21.90
CA HIS A 257 -13.27 -4.70 23.28
C HIS A 257 -12.10 -4.97 24.24
N GLU A 258 -10.90 -5.26 23.71
CA GLU A 258 -9.69 -5.43 24.52
C GLU A 258 -9.03 -4.09 24.84
N THR A 259 -9.23 -3.08 23.98
CA THR A 259 -8.51 -1.81 24.02
C THR A 259 -9.39 -0.63 24.40
N MET A 260 -10.71 -0.76 24.30
CA MET A 260 -11.66 0.35 24.40
C MET A 260 -12.81 0.08 25.37
N PRO A 261 -13.16 1.04 26.24
CA PRO A 261 -14.43 0.98 26.96
C PRO A 261 -15.59 1.03 25.96
N PRO A 262 -16.71 0.30 26.20
CA PRO A 262 -17.91 0.46 25.39
C PRO A 262 -18.35 1.92 25.44
N TRP A 263 -18.72 2.50 24.30
CA TRP A 263 -19.31 3.84 24.30
C TRP A 263 -20.64 3.80 25.05
N ASP A 264 -20.88 4.80 25.89
CA ASP A 264 -22.17 5.07 26.54
C ASP A 264 -22.80 6.30 25.89
N GLU A 265 -24.12 6.35 25.75
CA GLU A 265 -24.86 7.42 25.04
C GLU A 265 -24.59 8.82 25.62
N ASP A 266 -24.14 8.91 26.88
CA ASP A 266 -23.81 10.17 27.57
C ASP A 266 -22.45 10.79 27.18
N PHE A 267 -21.66 10.17 26.30
CA PHE A 267 -20.29 10.62 25.91
C PHE A 267 -20.23 11.81 24.92
N GLU A 268 -21.35 12.50 24.67
CA GLU A 268 -21.75 12.85 23.29
C GLU A 268 -21.03 14.00 22.55
N PRO A 269 -20.55 15.13 23.15
CA PRO A 269 -19.89 16.19 22.35
C PRO A 269 -18.40 16.41 22.64
N GLU A 270 -17.96 16.28 23.90
CA GLU A 270 -16.63 16.73 24.31
C GLU A 270 -15.54 15.69 24.00
N PHE A 271 -15.86 14.39 24.16
CA PHE A 271 -14.99 13.31 23.68
C PHE A 271 -14.77 13.43 22.18
N PHE A 272 -15.80 13.81 21.44
CA PHE A 272 -15.72 13.99 20.00
C PHE A 272 -14.92 15.24 19.61
N ARG A 273 -15.06 16.37 20.31
CA ARG A 273 -14.14 17.52 20.14
C ARG A 273 -12.71 17.16 20.50
N VAL A 274 -12.49 16.31 21.49
CA VAL A 274 -11.16 15.80 21.83
C VAL A 274 -10.62 14.89 20.73
N MET A 275 -11.44 13.99 20.19
CA MET A 275 -11.09 13.14 19.05
C MET A 275 -10.80 13.98 17.80
N LEU A 276 -11.66 14.92 17.43
CA LEU A 276 -11.45 15.82 16.30
C LEU A 276 -10.28 16.78 16.48
N SER A 277 -10.03 17.27 17.69
CA SER A 277 -8.85 18.09 17.96
C SER A 277 -7.59 17.23 17.90
N TYR A 278 -7.66 15.98 18.35
CA TYR A 278 -6.63 14.98 18.13
C TYR A 278 -6.43 14.72 16.64
N PHE A 279 -7.47 14.53 15.83
CA PHE A 279 -7.34 14.29 14.40
C PHE A 279 -6.88 15.52 13.61
N GLY A 280 -7.35 16.71 13.98
CA GLY A 280 -6.82 17.97 13.44
C GLY A 280 -5.32 18.07 13.71
N THR A 281 -4.90 17.82 14.95
CA THR A 281 -3.47 17.86 15.33
C THR A 281 -2.64 16.66 14.87
N PHE A 282 -3.23 15.47 14.68
CA PHE A 282 -2.53 14.26 14.23
C PHE A 282 -2.23 14.33 12.73
N TYR A 283 -3.14 14.89 11.94
CA TYR A 283 -2.88 15.21 10.53
C TYR A 283 -2.00 16.45 10.39
N ASP A 284 -2.18 17.47 11.24
CA ASP A 284 -1.31 18.64 11.26
C ASP A 284 0.13 18.30 11.73
N ASP A 285 0.37 17.32 12.61
CA ASP A 285 1.73 16.92 13.01
C ASP A 285 2.40 16.00 11.98
N PHE A 286 1.64 15.28 11.14
CA PHE A 286 2.17 14.50 10.01
C PHE A 286 2.57 15.40 8.81
N PHE A 287 1.96 16.60 8.69
CA PHE A 287 2.28 17.62 7.67
C PHE A 287 2.81 18.96 8.26
N GLY A 288 3.18 18.94 9.55
CA GLY A 288 3.82 20.01 10.31
C GLY A 288 3.03 21.32 10.50
N PHE A 289 2.11 21.42 11.48
CA PHE A 289 1.80 22.61 12.32
C PHE A 289 0.77 22.36 13.46
N ARG A 290 1.25 22.36 14.72
CA ARG A 290 0.59 22.66 16.03
C ARG A 290 0.14 21.47 16.91
N THR A 291 0.67 21.53 18.14
CA THR A 291 0.48 20.59 19.25
C THR A 291 -0.78 20.83 20.09
N LEU A 292 -1.33 19.72 20.62
CA LEU A 292 -2.37 19.70 21.66
C LEU A 292 -1.90 20.32 23.00
N PRO A 293 -2.83 20.75 23.87
CA PRO A 293 -2.51 21.13 25.25
C PRO A 293 -1.87 19.96 26.03
N PRO A 294 -0.93 20.21 26.97
CA PRO A 294 -0.28 19.15 27.73
C PRO A 294 -1.27 18.39 28.61
N GLY A 295 -1.32 17.06 28.48
CA GLY A 295 -1.98 16.16 29.45
C GLY A 295 -3.15 15.31 28.95
N GLN A 296 -3.60 15.48 27.70
CA GLN A 296 -4.64 14.64 27.08
C GLN A 296 -4.09 14.02 25.80
N LYS A 297 -3.51 12.82 25.89
CA LYS A 297 -3.20 12.00 24.71
C LYS A 297 -4.11 10.79 24.72
N LEU A 298 -4.92 10.64 23.68
CA LEU A 298 -5.48 9.34 23.35
C LEU A 298 -4.31 8.43 22.91
N PRO A 299 -4.30 7.14 23.30
CA PRO A 299 -3.35 6.19 22.76
C PRO A 299 -3.43 6.20 21.23
N GLU A 300 -2.31 6.18 20.53
CA GLU A 300 -2.27 6.21 19.05
C GLU A 300 -3.12 5.10 18.41
N ALA A 301 -3.05 3.89 18.98
CA ALA A 301 -3.89 2.75 18.61
C ALA A 301 -5.40 3.01 18.75
N MET A 302 -5.79 3.93 19.63
CA MET A 302 -7.17 4.34 19.85
C MET A 302 -7.67 5.22 18.71
N ALA A 303 -6.83 6.14 18.23
CA ALA A 303 -7.17 7.05 17.15
C ALA A 303 -7.34 6.30 15.82
N GLU A 304 -6.40 5.41 15.48
CA GLU A 304 -6.44 4.61 14.25
C GLU A 304 -7.64 3.65 14.19
N SER A 305 -8.02 3.07 15.32
CA SER A 305 -9.14 2.13 15.37
C SER A 305 -10.49 2.78 15.05
N CYS A 306 -10.62 4.10 15.20
CA CYS A 306 -11.87 4.81 15.03
C CYS A 306 -12.08 5.39 13.62
N ILE A 307 -11.02 5.48 12.79
CA ILE A 307 -11.12 6.16 11.49
C ILE A 307 -11.55 5.17 10.42
N LEU A 308 -12.65 5.46 9.73
CA LEU A 308 -13.14 4.67 8.59
C LEU A 308 -12.87 5.34 7.23
N SER A 309 -12.68 6.66 7.21
CA SER A 309 -12.23 7.38 6.02
C SER A 309 -10.70 7.38 5.92
N PRO A 310 -10.09 7.02 4.77
CA PRO A 310 -8.66 7.15 4.53
C PRO A 310 -8.25 8.64 4.43
N GLY A 311 -8.12 9.31 5.58
CA GLY A 311 -7.60 10.67 5.74
C GLY A 311 -8.36 11.83 5.07
N PRO A 312 -8.10 13.06 5.53
CA PRO A 312 -8.64 14.27 4.93
C PRO A 312 -7.95 14.52 3.58
N GLY A 313 -8.75 14.71 2.53
CA GLY A 313 -8.32 15.29 1.25
C GLY A 313 -8.27 14.33 0.06
N GLU A 314 -7.92 13.06 0.23
CA GLU A 314 -7.65 12.18 -0.93
C GLU A 314 -8.89 11.44 -1.47
N PHE A 315 -9.83 11.04 -0.60
CA PHE A 315 -10.96 10.19 -1.02
C PHE A 315 -12.33 10.85 -0.90
N PHE A 316 -12.48 11.79 0.04
CA PHE A 316 -13.78 12.36 0.38
C PHE A 316 -13.76 13.89 0.55
N ASP A 317 -13.03 14.68 -0.24
CA ASP A 317 -13.26 16.15 -0.33
C ASP A 317 -13.47 16.89 1.02
N GLY A 318 -12.61 16.61 2.01
CA GLY A 318 -12.71 17.20 3.35
C GLY A 318 -13.80 16.64 4.27
N TRP A 319 -14.37 15.48 3.94
CA TRP A 319 -15.19 14.67 4.84
C TRP A 319 -14.30 13.82 5.75
N ASP A 320 -14.62 13.79 7.03
CA ASP A 320 -14.08 12.82 7.98
C ASP A 320 -15.18 11.86 8.43
N LEU A 321 -14.88 10.56 8.42
CA LEU A 321 -15.78 9.52 8.90
C LEU A 321 -15.13 8.72 10.02
N VAL A 322 -15.73 8.82 11.20
CA VAL A 322 -15.30 8.12 12.42
C VAL A 322 -16.35 7.09 12.79
N ALA A 323 -15.93 5.87 13.10
CA ALA A 323 -16.78 4.78 13.57
C ALA A 323 -16.42 4.42 15.01
N LEU A 324 -17.37 4.61 15.93
CA LEU A 324 -17.25 4.24 17.34
C LEU A 324 -18.05 2.97 17.60
N ARG A 325 -17.34 1.87 17.89
CA ARG A 325 -17.98 0.57 18.08
C ARG A 325 -18.48 0.40 19.51
N GLY A 326 -19.70 -0.11 19.63
CA GLY A 326 -20.31 -0.59 20.87
C GLY A 326 -20.48 -2.10 20.82
N GLU A 327 -21.17 -2.68 21.80
CA GLU A 327 -21.35 -4.15 21.83
C GLU A 327 -22.18 -4.69 20.66
N ARG A 328 -23.17 -3.94 20.18
CA ARG A 328 -24.12 -4.39 19.15
C ARG A 328 -24.36 -3.39 18.04
N ALA A 329 -23.90 -2.17 18.23
CA ALA A 329 -24.11 -1.07 17.33
C ALA A 329 -22.78 -0.37 17.08
N VAL A 330 -22.79 0.53 16.11
CA VAL A 330 -21.70 1.43 15.80
C VAL A 330 -22.29 2.80 15.58
N ARG A 331 -21.61 3.80 16.12
CA ARG A 331 -21.95 5.19 15.89
C ARG A 331 -20.99 5.74 14.84
N LEU A 332 -21.54 6.05 13.67
CA LEU A 332 -20.83 6.74 12.60
C LEU A 332 -20.97 8.23 12.82
N ILE A 333 -19.85 8.94 12.84
CA ILE A 333 -19.82 10.37 12.98
C ILE A 333 -19.15 10.94 11.74
N VAL A 334 -19.84 11.89 11.13
CA VAL A 334 -19.50 12.48 9.84
C VAL A 334 -19.26 13.96 10.04
N ARG A 335 -18.10 14.46 9.61
CA ARG A 335 -17.78 15.89 9.62
C ARG A 335 -17.53 16.39 8.21
N LYS A 336 -18.04 17.59 7.88
CA LYS A 336 -17.58 18.40 6.73
C LYS A 336 -17.41 19.85 7.15
N GLY A 337 -16.16 20.32 7.23
CA GLY A 337 -15.87 21.64 7.79
C GLY A 337 -16.37 21.76 9.23
N GLU A 338 -17.32 22.65 9.49
CA GLU A 338 -17.93 22.85 10.82
C GLU A 338 -19.21 22.00 11.04
N GLU A 339 -19.76 21.41 9.98
CA GLU A 339 -20.97 20.59 10.07
C GLU A 339 -20.64 19.20 10.61
N LEU A 340 -21.50 18.72 11.51
CA LEU A 340 -21.35 17.43 12.17
C LEU A 340 -22.68 16.69 12.23
N GLU A 341 -22.68 15.46 11.74
CA GLU A 341 -23.80 14.54 11.82
C GLU A 341 -23.38 13.22 12.45
N ALA A 342 -24.29 12.57 13.17
CA ALA A 342 -24.02 11.28 13.80
C ALA A 342 -25.17 10.30 13.58
N PHE A 343 -24.82 9.08 13.20
CA PHE A 343 -25.74 8.02 12.84
C PHE A 343 -25.42 6.79 13.66
N THR A 344 -26.44 6.05 14.07
CA THR A 344 -26.26 4.78 14.78
C THR A 344 -26.87 3.66 13.97
N LEU A 345 -26.09 2.60 13.75
CA LEU A 345 -26.54 1.41 13.04
C LEU A 345 -26.00 0.14 13.69
N PRO A 346 -26.56 -1.05 13.40
CA PRO A 346 -26.01 -2.31 13.87
C PRO A 346 -24.57 -2.51 13.39
N TRP A 347 -23.69 -2.95 14.30
CA TRP A 347 -22.28 -3.21 13.93
C TRP A 347 -22.17 -4.29 12.86
N ASP A 348 -22.94 -5.38 13.01
CA ASP A 348 -22.92 -6.50 12.08
C ASP A 348 -23.29 -6.08 10.65
N GLU A 349 -24.12 -5.05 10.49
CA GLU A 349 -24.51 -4.50 9.19
C GLU A 349 -23.37 -3.71 8.53
N LEU A 350 -22.70 -2.84 9.31
CA LEU A 350 -21.52 -2.12 8.83
C LEU A 350 -20.39 -3.11 8.48
N GLU A 351 -20.11 -4.05 9.38
CA GLU A 351 -19.06 -5.06 9.19
C GLU A 351 -19.32 -5.90 7.94
N ALA A 352 -20.54 -6.41 7.76
CA ALA A 352 -20.91 -7.19 6.57
C ALA A 352 -20.73 -6.37 5.29
N THR A 353 -21.18 -5.11 5.27
CA THR A 353 -21.06 -4.25 4.10
C THR A 353 -19.59 -3.99 3.72
N LEU A 354 -18.74 -3.74 4.71
CA LEU A 354 -17.31 -3.52 4.50
C LEU A 354 -16.61 -4.81 4.03
N ARG A 355 -16.95 -5.97 4.61
CA ARG A 355 -16.41 -7.28 4.19
C ARG A 355 -16.83 -7.63 2.77
N ASP A 356 -18.10 -7.47 2.42
CA ASP A 356 -18.59 -7.72 1.06
C ASP A 356 -17.86 -6.86 0.02
N CYS A 357 -17.55 -5.60 0.38
CA CYS A 357 -16.77 -4.70 -0.46
C CYS A 357 -15.33 -5.20 -0.68
N VAL A 358 -14.65 -5.57 0.40
CA VAL A 358 -13.29 -6.13 0.37
C VAL A 358 -13.26 -7.43 -0.45
N ASP A 359 -14.20 -8.35 -0.18
CA ASP A 359 -14.32 -9.63 -0.86
C ASP A 359 -14.62 -9.45 -2.35
N TRP A 360 -15.54 -8.55 -2.72
CA TRP A 360 -15.83 -8.23 -4.11
C TRP A 360 -14.62 -7.63 -4.82
N TYR A 361 -13.92 -6.69 -4.18
CA TYR A 361 -12.73 -6.08 -4.77
C TYR A 361 -11.67 -7.15 -5.06
N TYR A 362 -11.41 -8.05 -4.11
CA TYR A 362 -10.49 -9.16 -4.31
C TYR A 362 -11.00 -10.21 -5.30
N ALA A 363 -12.32 -10.43 -5.39
CA ALA A 363 -12.93 -11.29 -6.39
C ALA A 363 -12.94 -10.68 -7.79
N LEU A 364 -12.91 -9.35 -7.92
CA LEU A 364 -12.65 -8.69 -9.19
C LEU A 364 -11.20 -8.88 -9.59
N GLU A 365 -10.26 -8.59 -8.69
CA GLU A 365 -8.85 -8.87 -8.93
C GLU A 365 -8.67 -10.36 -9.28
N ALA A 366 -9.56 -11.24 -8.78
CA ALA A 366 -9.97 -12.61 -9.18
C ALA A 366 -9.86 -13.05 -10.66
N PHE A 367 -10.03 -12.10 -11.57
CA PHE A 367 -10.11 -12.30 -13.02
C PHE A 367 -9.18 -11.33 -13.78
#